data_AF-A0A510PE05-F1
#
_entry.id   AF-A0A510PE05-F1
#
_cell.length_a   1.000
_cell.length_b   1.000
_cell.length_c   1.000
_cell.angle_alpha   90.00
_cell.angle_beta   90.00
_cell.angle_gamma   90.00
#
_symmetry.space_group_name_H-M   'P 1'
#
loop_
_entity.id
_entity.type
_entity.pdbx_description
1 polymer ?
#
loop_
_entity_poly.entity_id
_entity_poly.type
_entity_poly.pdbx_seq_one_letter_code
_entity_poly.pdbx_strand_id
1 'polypeptide(L)'
;MKGKIVLIQFPFDDLSSSKVRPAYCLTNQIGNYQHIIFALITSRIPENPLHTDIILNSQNPDFMMSGLHKSSAIKLDHLVTLRFSLIQRELGLLSLKTQTLIVDILSDILRS
;
A
#
# COMPACT_ATOMS: atom_id res chain seq x y z
N MET A 1 -3.79 0.39 12.51
CA MET A 1 -2.88 0.60 11.36
C MET A 1 -3.58 0.52 10.01
N LYS A 2 -4.63 -0.29 9.85
CA LYS A 2 -5.37 -0.37 8.59
C LYS A 2 -5.74 1.01 8.04
N GLY A 3 -5.59 1.20 6.73
CA GLY A 3 -5.93 2.46 6.06
C GLY A 3 -4.81 3.49 6.00
N LYS A 4 -3.71 3.27 6.74
CA LYS A 4 -2.58 4.19 6.80
C LYS A 4 -1.57 3.93 5.67
N ILE A 5 -0.89 4.99 5.25
CA ILE A 5 0.28 4.94 4.40
C ILE A 5 1.51 5.19 5.25
N VAL A 6 2.50 4.32 5.11
CA VAL A 6 3.71 4.33 5.93
C VAL A 6 4.95 4.16 5.07
N LEU A 7 6.11 4.52 5.62
CA LEU A 7 7.41 4.28 5.01
C LEU A 7 8.05 3.04 5.65
N ILE A 8 8.44 2.07 4.83
CA ILE A 8 9.09 0.81 5.27
C ILE A 8 10.29 0.49 4.36
N GLN A 9 11.18 -0.38 4.84
CA GLN A 9 12.14 -1.08 3.98
C GLN A 9 11.38 -2.15 3.19
N PHE A 10 10.78 -1.75 2.07
CA PHE A 10 10.01 -2.65 1.22
C PHE A 10 10.97 -3.56 0.44
N PRO A 11 10.85 -4.90 0.55
CA PRO A 11 11.74 -5.82 -0.15
C PRO A 11 11.51 -5.76 -1.67
N PHE A 12 12.53 -6.07 -2.45
CA PHE A 12 12.31 -6.43 -3.85
C PHE A 12 11.53 -7.74 -3.96
N ASP A 13 10.91 -7.94 -5.12
CA ASP A 13 10.12 -9.15 -5.45
C ASP A 13 10.98 -10.42 -5.45
N ASP A 14 12.25 -10.31 -5.83
CA ASP A 14 13.24 -11.39 -5.73
C ASP A 14 13.84 -11.58 -4.32
N LEU A 15 13.41 -10.76 -3.34
CA LEU A 15 13.89 -10.73 -1.95
C LEU A 15 15.40 -10.47 -1.79
N SER A 16 16.10 -10.06 -2.86
CA SER A 16 17.56 -9.88 -2.87
C SER A 16 18.02 -8.73 -1.97
N SER A 17 17.19 -7.69 -1.85
CA SER A 17 17.46 -6.51 -1.04
C SER A 17 16.16 -5.72 -0.78
N SER A 18 16.25 -4.60 -0.07
CA SER A 18 15.11 -3.73 0.23
C SER A 18 15.41 -2.28 -0.13
N LYS A 19 14.35 -1.51 -0.36
CA LYS A 19 14.43 -0.05 -0.50
C LYS A 19 13.37 0.62 0.35
N VAL A 20 13.69 1.82 0.84
CA VAL A 20 12.73 2.66 1.54
C VAL A 20 11.64 3.09 0.55
N ARG A 21 10.40 2.62 0.77
CA ARG A 21 9.25 2.92 -0.09
C ARG A 21 8.00 3.16 0.75
N PRO A 22 7.06 4.00 0.27
CA PRO A 22 5.74 4.06 0.83
C PRO A 22 5.00 2.72 0.63
N ALA A 23 4.17 2.36 1.60
CA ALA A 23 3.35 1.17 1.57
C ALA A 23 1.99 1.45 2.23
N TYR A 24 0.95 0.81 1.72
CA TYR A 24 -0.39 0.90 2.29
C TYR A 24 -0.63 -0.24 3.28
N CYS A 25 -1.10 0.08 4.49
CA CYS A 25 -1.41 -0.91 5.53
C CYS A 25 -2.81 -1.52 5.29
N LEU A 26 -2.85 -2.78 4.87
CA LEU A 26 -4.09 -3.52 4.59
C LEU A 26 -4.79 -4.00 5.86
N THR A 27 -4.02 -4.27 6.91
CA THR A 27 -4.52 -4.84 8.17
C THR A 27 -4.14 -3.97 9.36
N ASN A 28 -4.82 -4.20 10.49
CA ASN A 28 -4.23 -3.87 11.79
C ASN A 28 -3.12 -4.87 12.13
N GLN A 29 -2.44 -4.65 13.25
CA GLN A 29 -1.49 -5.63 13.78
C GLN A 29 -2.20 -6.98 14.04
N ILE A 30 -1.62 -8.08 13.57
CA ILE A 30 -2.14 -9.44 13.71
C ILE A 30 -1.14 -10.29 14.52
N GLY A 31 -1.66 -11.00 15.51
CA GLY A 31 -0.92 -11.97 16.31
C GLY A 31 0.15 -11.36 17.22
N ASN A 32 0.87 -12.24 17.93
CA ASN A 32 1.84 -11.85 18.96
C ASN A 32 3.03 -11.05 18.40
N TYR A 33 3.39 -11.29 17.14
CA TYR A 33 4.47 -10.59 16.46
C TYR A 33 4.04 -9.27 15.81
N GLN A 34 2.78 -8.86 15.99
CA GLN A 34 2.23 -7.60 15.48
C GLN A 34 2.47 -7.44 13.97
N HIS A 35 2.19 -8.49 13.21
CA HIS A 35 2.36 -8.46 11.75
C HIS A 35 1.32 -7.58 11.09
N ILE A 36 1.70 -6.92 10.01
CA ILE A 36 0.82 -6.14 9.15
C ILE A 36 1.05 -6.60 7.72
N ILE A 37 -0.04 -6.73 6.96
CA ILE A 37 0.02 -6.93 5.51
C ILE A 37 0.07 -5.55 4.84
N PHE A 38 1.02 -5.38 3.93
CA PHE A 38 1.27 -4.15 3.20
C PHE A 38 1.08 -4.36 1.70
N ALA A 39 0.55 -3.35 1.00
CA ALA A 39 0.62 -3.26 -0.45
C ALA A 39 1.70 -2.24 -0.86
N LEU A 40 2.46 -2.54 -1.91
CA LEU A 40 3.48 -1.63 -2.45
C LEU A 40 2.82 -0.34 -2.98
N ILE A 41 3.46 0.80 -2.71
CA ILE A 41 3.17 2.06 -3.41
C ILE A 41 4.39 2.44 -4.24
N THR A 42 4.18 2.78 -5.50
CA THR A 42 5.24 3.17 -6.44
C THR A 42 4.87 4.42 -7.22
N SER A 43 5.82 5.34 -7.40
CA SER A 43 5.66 6.49 -8.30
C SER A 43 5.86 6.14 -9.78
N ARG A 44 6.25 4.89 -10.09
CA ARG A 44 6.35 4.39 -11.45
C ARG A 44 4.99 3.84 -11.86
N ILE A 45 4.13 4.73 -12.35
CA ILE A 45 2.81 4.38 -12.86
C ILE A 45 2.98 3.79 -14.26
N PRO A 46 2.50 2.57 -14.55
CA PRO A 46 2.55 1.99 -15.89
C PRO A 46 1.63 2.76 -16.86
N GLU A 47 1.96 2.76 -18.15
CA GLU A 47 1.11 3.37 -19.19
C GLU A 47 -0.27 2.72 -19.26
N ASN A 48 -0.33 1.41 -19.00
CA ASN A 48 -1.56 0.63 -18.92
C ASN A 48 -1.68 0.03 -17.51
N PRO A 49 -2.31 0.72 -16.56
CA PRO A 49 -2.57 0.20 -15.22
C PRO A 49 -3.43 -1.06 -15.25
N LEU A 50 -3.13 -2.00 -14.36
CA LEU A 50 -3.95 -3.19 -14.16
C LEU A 50 -5.24 -2.82 -13.41
N HIS A 51 -6.25 -3.69 -13.45
CA HIS A 51 -7.45 -3.52 -12.62
C HIS A 51 -7.14 -3.56 -11.11
N THR A 52 -5.97 -4.10 -10.74
CA THR A 52 -5.47 -4.20 -9.37
C THR A 52 -4.77 -2.93 -8.91
N ASP A 53 -4.49 -2.01 -9.84
CA ASP A 53 -3.77 -0.78 -9.57
C ASP A 53 -4.74 0.31 -9.14
N ILE A 54 -4.45 0.95 -8.00
CA ILE A 54 -5.16 2.15 -7.59
C ILE A 54 -4.27 3.36 -7.85
N ILE A 55 -4.72 4.21 -8.78
CA ILE A 55 -3.99 5.42 -9.13
C ILE A 55 -4.38 6.57 -8.20
N LEU A 56 -3.39 7.01 -7.43
CA LEU A 56 -3.43 8.24 -6.63
C LEU A 56 -2.68 9.33 -7.39
N ASN A 57 -3.37 10.00 -8.30
CA ASN A 57 -2.85 11.21 -8.97
C ASN A 57 -3.10 12.46 -8.13
N SER A 58 -2.44 13.57 -8.47
CA SER A 58 -2.57 14.84 -7.74
C SER A 58 -3.98 15.43 -7.70
N GLN A 59 -4.89 14.99 -8.57
CA GLN A 59 -6.28 15.41 -8.62
C GLN A 59 -7.19 14.55 -7.73
N ASN A 60 -6.71 13.39 -7.28
CA ASN A 60 -7.45 12.51 -6.39
C ASN A 60 -7.50 13.14 -4.97
N PRO A 61 -8.68 13.28 -4.35
CA PRO A 61 -8.80 13.80 -2.98
C PRO A 61 -7.92 13.07 -1.95
N ASP A 62 -7.74 11.76 -2.12
CA ASP A 62 -6.90 10.95 -1.24
C ASP A 62 -5.40 11.25 -1.40
N PHE A 63 -4.99 11.86 -2.51
CA PHE A 63 -3.58 12.20 -2.71
C PHE A 63 -3.08 13.16 -1.62
N MET A 64 -3.85 14.19 -1.29
CA MET A 64 -3.46 15.14 -0.24
C MET A 64 -3.38 14.46 1.13
N MET A 65 -4.32 13.57 1.45
CA MET A 65 -4.36 12.87 2.73
C MET A 65 -3.32 11.75 2.85
N SER A 66 -2.82 11.24 1.72
CA SER A 66 -1.87 10.14 1.66
C SER A 66 -0.48 10.47 2.19
N GLY A 67 -0.10 11.75 2.19
CA GLY A 67 1.26 12.20 2.48
C GLY A 67 2.29 11.84 1.39
N LEU A 68 1.83 11.39 0.21
CA LEU A 68 2.70 11.11 -0.93
C LEU A 68 3.12 12.40 -1.63
N HIS A 69 4.37 12.43 -2.11
CA HIS A 69 4.94 13.62 -2.75
C HIS A 69 4.73 13.66 -4.27
N LYS A 70 4.42 12.51 -4.88
CA LYS A 70 4.27 12.34 -6.33
C LYS A 70 3.12 11.39 -6.61
N SER A 71 2.41 11.61 -7.71
CA SER A 71 1.41 10.67 -8.23
C SER A 71 1.97 9.25 -8.19
N SER A 72 1.19 8.32 -7.63
CA SER A 72 1.64 6.96 -7.36
C SER A 72 0.55 5.94 -7.64
N ALA A 73 0.94 4.69 -7.82
CA ALA A 73 0.06 3.54 -7.89
C ALA A 73 0.21 2.68 -6.63
N ILE A 74 -0.91 2.29 -6.04
CA ILE A 74 -0.96 1.18 -5.06
C ILE A 74 -1.09 -0.11 -5.86
N LYS A 75 -0.16 -1.04 -5.64
CA LYS A 75 -0.08 -2.33 -6.32
C LYS A 75 -0.69 -3.43 -5.44
N LEU A 76 -1.93 -3.84 -5.72
CA LEU A 76 -2.64 -4.85 -4.91
C LEU A 76 -2.23 -6.29 -5.23
N ASP A 77 -1.47 -6.49 -6.31
CA ASP A 77 -0.78 -7.73 -6.68
C ASP A 77 0.59 -7.88 -6.01
N HIS A 78 1.11 -6.83 -5.36
CA HIS A 78 2.42 -6.82 -4.73
C HIS A 78 2.29 -6.59 -3.22
N LEU A 79 2.06 -7.69 -2.50
CA LEU A 79 1.82 -7.69 -1.06
C LEU A 79 3.01 -8.26 -0.28
N VAL A 80 3.22 -7.77 0.94
CA VAL A 80 4.20 -8.31 1.88
C VAL A 80 3.65 -8.30 3.30
N THR A 81 3.98 -9.31 4.11
CA THR A 81 3.68 -9.32 5.54
C THR A 81 4.95 -9.03 6.33
N LEU A 82 4.94 -7.95 7.13
CA LEU A 82 6.09 -7.52 7.92
C LEU A 82 5.68 -7.17 9.35
N ARG A 83 6.65 -7.15 10.27
CA ARG A 83 6.42 -6.71 11.66
C ARG A 83 6.16 -5.20 11.71
N PHE A 84 5.24 -4.78 12.60
CA PHE A 84 4.95 -3.36 12.86
C PHE A 84 6.22 -2.55 13.17
N SER A 85 7.18 -3.13 13.87
CA SER A 85 8.46 -2.50 14.23
C SER A 85 9.33 -2.10 13.04
N LEU A 86 9.04 -2.58 11.83
CA LEU A 86 9.76 -2.22 10.60
C LEU A 86 9.23 -0.93 9.93
N ILE A 87 8.15 -0.36 10.47
CA ILE A 87 7.64 0.95 10.05
C ILE A 87 8.60 2.04 10.53
N GLN A 88 9.12 2.82 9.57
CA GLN A 88 10.01 3.93 9.86
C GLN A 88 9.22 5.20 10.19
N ARG A 89 8.13 5.46 9.46
CA ARG A 89 7.31 6.67 9.61
C ARG A 89 5.91 6.47 9.06
N GLU A 90 4.93 7.11 9.68
CA GLU A 90 3.59 7.28 9.11
C GLU A 90 3.56 8.51 8.19
N LEU A 91 2.96 8.39 7.00
CA LEU A 91 2.87 9.47 6.02
C LEU A 91 1.47 10.07 5.99
N GLY A 92 0.44 9.24 6.06
CA GLY A 92 -0.94 9.69 5.92
C GLY A 92 -1.94 8.53 5.93
N LEU A 93 -3.12 8.78 5.37
CA LEU A 93 -4.22 7.83 5.32
C LEU A 93 -5.04 7.98 4.04
N LEU A 94 -5.82 6.95 3.72
CA LEU A 94 -6.81 6.98 2.64
C LEU A 94 -8.23 7.09 3.20
N SER A 95 -9.12 7.72 2.45
CA SER A 95 -10.55 7.78 2.75
C SER A 95 -11.18 6.39 2.83
N LEU A 96 -12.26 6.26 3.61
CA LEU A 96 -13.00 5.00 3.71
C LEU A 96 -13.46 4.47 2.35
N LYS A 97 -13.81 5.37 1.41
CA LYS A 97 -14.19 5.00 0.04
C LYS A 97 -13.09 4.20 -0.65
N THR A 98 -11.86 4.70 -0.63
CA THR A 98 -10.72 4.01 -1.26
C THR A 98 -10.33 2.76 -0.48
N GLN A 99 -10.46 2.78 0.86
CA GLN A 99 -10.24 1.57 1.66
C GLN A 99 -11.22 0.44 1.30
N THR A 100 -12.50 0.76 1.07
CA THR A 100 -13.50 -0.21 0.61
C THR A 100 -13.15 -0.74 -0.77
N LEU A 101 -12.82 0.14 -1.72
CA LEU A 101 -12.40 -0.26 -3.06
C LEU A 101 -11.21 -1.24 -3.04
N ILE A 102 -10.21 -0.98 -2.19
CA ILE A 102 -9.07 -1.90 -2.01
C ILE A 102 -9.52 -3.28 -1.56
N VAL A 103 -10.45 -3.35 -0.60
CA VAL A 103 -10.96 -4.63 -0.07
C VAL A 103 -11.76 -5.37 -1.12
N ASP A 104 -12.57 -4.67 -1.92
CA ASP A 104 -13.37 -5.27 -2.99
C ASP A 104 -12.45 -5.89 -4.04
N ILE A 105 -11.47 -5.12 -4.55
CA ILE A 105 -10.50 -5.61 -5.54
C ILE A 105 -9.72 -6.81 -5.00
N LEU A 106 -9.23 -6.75 -3.76
CA LEU A 106 -8.51 -7.89 -3.15
C LEU A 106 -9.40 -9.11 -2.97
N SER A 107 -10.67 -8.90 -2.62
CA SER A 107 -11.63 -10.00 -2.48
C SER A 107 -11.91 -10.66 -3.82
N ASP A 108 -11.98 -9.89 -4.90
CA ASP A 108 -12.16 -10.41 -6.26
C ASP A 108 -10.95 -11.24 -6.71
N ILE A 109 -9.72 -10.74 -6.49
CA ILE A 109 -8.48 -11.46 -6.81
C ILE A 109 -8.39 -12.79 -6.06
N LEU A 110 -8.84 -12.84 -4.80
CA LEU A 110 -8.77 -14.05 -3.97
C LEU A 110 -9.91 -15.05 -4.25
N ARG A 111 -10.96 -14.63 -4.97
CA ARG A 111 -12.11 -15.47 -5.32
C ARG A 111 -12.05 -16.02 -6.74
N SER A 112 -11.27 -15.40 -7.62
CA SER A 112 -11.02 -15.88 -9.00
C SER A 112 -10.25 -17.19 -9.02
#